data_AF-A0A257M1E5-F1
#
_entry.id   AF-A0A257M1E5-F1
#
_cell.length_a   1.000
_cell.length_b   1.000
_cell.length_c   1.000
_cell.angle_alpha   90.00
_cell.angle_beta   90.00
_cell.angle_gamma   90.00
#
_symmetry.space_group_name_H-M   'P 1'
#
loop_
_entity.id
_entity.type
_entity.pdbx_description
1 polymer ?
#
loop_
_entity_poly.entity_id
_entity_poly.type
_entity_poly.pdbx_seq_one_letter_code
_entity_poly.pdbx_strand_id
1 'polypeptide(L)'
;PGNVFLIADVDAFYDRFAYSVQNFGGMQMVSPVNGNASLLMNILDQSAGSPYLIGARSRSATRRPFKVIQEMEDKFDKEVGADIAKIREKEKAAIDKLQALQAEKSKLNDPIASPEQEAAIKNLRNEQLKASKEIREKEKGLKTQKDALTGRITLLNVAGMPVRRGKTRAR
;
A
#
# COMPACT_ATOMS: atom_id res chain seq x y z
N PRO A 1 21.85 34.34 -27.78
CA PRO A 1 21.67 33.05 -28.50
C PRO A 1 20.21 32.62 -28.35
N GLY A 2 19.50 32.37 -29.45
CA GLY A 2 18.10 31.92 -29.43
C GLY A 2 18.03 30.42 -29.70
N ASN A 3 17.16 29.71 -28.98
CA ASN A 3 16.93 28.29 -29.20
C ASN A 3 15.68 28.12 -30.08
N VAL A 4 15.80 27.36 -31.17
CA VAL A 4 14.67 27.01 -32.05
C VAL A 4 14.43 25.51 -31.93
N PHE A 5 13.20 25.12 -31.60
CA PHE A 5 12.78 23.73 -31.48
C PHE A 5 11.84 23.39 -32.62
N LEU A 6 12.19 22.38 -33.43
CA LEU A 6 11.36 21.86 -34.52
C LEU A 6 10.76 20.54 -34.08
N ILE A 7 9.43 20.45 -34.10
CA ILE A 7 8.69 19.24 -33.74
C ILE A 7 7.80 18.90 -34.94
N ALA A 8 8.00 17.72 -35.53
CA ALA A 8 7.33 17.30 -36.75
C ALA A 8 5.90 16.78 -36.51
N ASP A 9 5.59 16.32 -35.31
CA ASP A 9 4.30 15.75 -34.92
C ASP A 9 3.80 16.44 -33.64
N VAL A 10 2.68 17.16 -33.76
CA VAL A 10 2.05 17.92 -32.67
C VAL A 10 0.98 17.12 -31.94
N ASP A 11 0.47 16.03 -32.54
CA ASP A 11 -0.58 15.19 -31.95
C ASP A 11 -0.07 14.47 -30.70
N ALA A 12 1.25 14.26 -30.62
CA ALA A 12 1.96 13.71 -29.47
C ALA A 12 1.75 14.51 -28.16
N PHE A 13 1.37 15.79 -28.24
CA PHE A 13 1.13 16.66 -27.07
C PHE A 13 -0.35 16.90 -26.76
N TYR A 14 -1.25 16.30 -27.54
CA TYR A 14 -2.68 16.43 -27.31
C TYR A 14 -3.09 15.73 -26.01
N ASP A 15 -3.93 16.38 -25.20
CA ASP A 15 -4.29 15.98 -23.84
C ASP A 15 -4.80 14.52 -23.77
N ARG A 16 -5.57 14.11 -24.80
CA ARG A 16 -6.14 12.76 -24.93
C ARG A 16 -5.10 11.64 -25.13
N PHE A 17 -3.88 11.98 -25.53
CA PHE A 17 -2.75 11.05 -25.67
C PHE A 17 -1.73 11.20 -24.54
N ALA A 18 -1.69 12.34 -23.86
CA ALA A 18 -0.77 12.60 -22.76
C ALA A 18 -1.29 12.09 -21.40
N TYR A 19 -2.61 12.14 -21.17
CA TYR A 19 -3.21 11.79 -19.88
C TYR A 19 -4.37 10.80 -20.04
N SER A 20 -4.45 9.86 -19.11
CA SER A 20 -5.57 8.94 -18.97
C SER A 20 -6.36 9.34 -17.74
N VAL A 21 -7.62 9.71 -17.95
CA VAL A 21 -8.56 10.06 -16.88
C VAL A 21 -9.38 8.82 -16.57
N GLN A 22 -9.20 8.27 -15.36
CA GLN A 22 -9.99 7.15 -14.88
C GLN A 22 -10.90 7.62 -13.73
N ASN A 23 -12.20 7.38 -13.85
CA ASN A 23 -13.17 7.66 -12.80
C ASN A 23 -13.25 6.48 -11.84
N PHE A 24 -12.87 6.70 -10.59
CA PHE A 24 -13.03 5.71 -9.52
C PHE A 24 -13.87 6.30 -8.39
N GLY A 25 -15.08 5.79 -8.20
CA GLY A 25 -15.97 6.20 -7.10
C GLY A 25 -16.31 7.69 -7.08
N GLY A 26 -16.44 8.34 -8.24
CA GLY A 26 -16.74 9.78 -8.36
C GLY A 26 -15.53 10.71 -8.25
N MET A 27 -14.33 10.18 -8.01
CA MET A 27 -13.08 10.94 -8.07
C MET A 27 -12.39 10.71 -9.43
N GLN A 28 -12.04 11.80 -10.12
CA GLN A 28 -11.22 11.75 -11.33
C GLN A 28 -9.75 11.57 -10.93
N MET A 29 -9.17 10.41 -11.26
CA MET A 29 -7.75 10.16 -11.08
C MET A 29 -7.06 10.35 -12.44
N VAL A 30 -6.19 11.35 -12.52
CA VAL A 30 -5.43 11.68 -13.73
C VAL A 30 -4.04 11.07 -13.61
N SER A 31 -3.70 10.15 -14.50
CA SER A 31 -2.34 9.61 -14.62
C SER A 31 -1.76 9.97 -15.99
N PRO A 32 -0.50 10.44 -16.06
CA PRO A 32 0.18 10.59 -17.33
C PRO A 32 0.37 9.22 -17.97
N VAL A 33 0.04 9.11 -19.26
CA VAL A 33 0.22 7.88 -20.06
C VAL A 33 1.63 7.82 -20.64
N ASN A 34 2.19 8.98 -20.97
CA ASN A 34 3.52 9.13 -21.55
C ASN A 34 4.24 10.36 -20.99
N GLY A 35 5.51 10.53 -21.38
CA GLY A 35 6.35 11.67 -20.98
C GLY A 35 6.24 12.90 -21.89
N ASN A 36 5.34 12.92 -22.87
CA ASN A 36 5.32 13.94 -23.93
C ASN A 36 4.90 15.31 -23.39
N ALA A 37 3.88 15.37 -22.53
CA ALA A 37 3.49 16.63 -21.89
C ALA A 37 4.64 17.21 -21.02
N SER A 38 5.38 16.34 -20.32
CA SER A 38 6.58 16.77 -19.58
C SER A 38 7.69 17.27 -20.50
N LEU A 39 7.88 16.64 -21.67
CA LEU A 39 8.85 17.09 -22.68
C LEU A 39 8.51 18.50 -23.20
N LEU A 40 7.25 18.77 -23.54
CA LEU A 40 6.81 20.09 -24.01
C LEU A 40 7.04 21.17 -22.95
N MET A 41 6.67 20.88 -21.70
CA MET A 41 6.89 21.80 -20.58
C MET A 41 8.37 22.06 -20.33
N ASN A 42 9.23 21.04 -20.46
CA ASN A 42 10.68 21.21 -20.34
C ASN A 42 11.27 22.08 -21.46
N ILE A 43 10.78 21.93 -22.70
CA ILE A 43 11.20 22.76 -23.85
C ILE A 43 10.77 24.22 -23.64
N LEU A 44 9.53 24.43 -23.17
CA LEU A 44 9.01 25.75 -22.85
C LEU A 44 9.82 26.42 -21.73
N ASP A 45 10.11 25.70 -20.65
CA ASP A 45 10.96 26.16 -19.54
C ASP A 45 12.40 26.49 -20.00
N GLN A 46 12.95 25.70 -20.94
CA GLN A 46 14.27 25.95 -21.54
C GLN A 46 14.28 27.21 -22.41
N SER A 47 13.20 27.47 -23.15
CA SER A 47 13.04 28.67 -23.96
C SER A 47 12.83 29.94 -23.13
N ALA A 48 12.18 29.81 -21.97
CA ALA A 48 11.93 30.89 -21.02
C ALA A 48 13.15 31.23 -20.13
N GLY A 49 14.27 30.51 -20.28
CA GLY A 49 15.56 30.88 -19.69
C GLY A 49 15.83 30.39 -18.26
N SER A 50 15.16 29.31 -17.80
CA SER A 50 15.46 28.67 -16.51
C SER A 50 16.21 27.33 -16.68
N PRO A 51 17.52 27.34 -17.00
CA PRO A 51 18.28 26.10 -17.23
C PRO A 51 18.52 25.28 -15.95
N TYR A 52 18.37 25.88 -14.77
CA TYR A 52 18.77 25.27 -13.50
C TYR A 52 17.76 24.26 -12.93
N LEU A 53 16.51 24.23 -13.41
CA LEU A 53 15.44 23.36 -12.88
C LEU A 53 15.05 22.19 -13.80
N ILE A 54 15.54 22.17 -15.05
CA ILE A 54 15.17 21.18 -16.08
C ILE A 54 15.70 19.78 -15.72
N GLY A 55 16.95 19.70 -15.22
CA GLY A 55 17.56 18.43 -14.82
C GLY A 55 16.95 17.79 -13.56
N ALA A 56 16.22 18.56 -12.75
CA ALA A 56 15.63 18.07 -11.50
C ALA A 56 14.25 17.43 -11.72
N ARG A 57 13.44 17.95 -12.66
CA ARG A 57 12.07 17.47 -12.95
C ARG A 57 12.01 16.23 -13.84
N SER A 58 13.03 15.99 -14.68
CA SER A 58 13.10 14.82 -15.56
C SER A 58 13.50 13.52 -14.84
N ARG A 59 13.77 13.56 -13.53
CA ARG A 59 13.92 12.34 -12.74
C ARG A 59 12.54 11.71 -12.54
N SER A 60 12.06 11.00 -13.57
CA SER A 60 10.96 10.07 -13.47
C SER A 60 11.17 9.27 -12.19
N ALA A 61 10.17 9.26 -11.30
CA ALA A 61 10.26 8.67 -9.98
C ALA A 61 10.61 7.19 -10.15
N THR A 62 11.90 6.87 -10.13
CA THR A 62 12.38 5.51 -10.30
C THR A 62 11.95 4.77 -9.06
N ARG A 63 10.88 3.99 -9.17
CA ARG A 63 10.38 3.17 -8.08
C ARG A 63 11.47 2.15 -7.78
N ARG A 64 12.19 2.34 -6.67
CA ARG A 64 13.18 1.40 -6.14
C ARG A 64 12.53 0.68 -4.96
N PRO A 65 11.70 -0.34 -5.20
CA PRO A 65 11.11 -1.11 -4.11
C PRO A 65 12.24 -1.78 -3.31
N PHE A 66 12.04 -1.90 -2.00
CA PHE A 66 12.99 -2.58 -1.13
C PHE A 66 12.88 -4.08 -1.35
N LYS A 67 13.75 -4.65 -2.20
CA LYS A 67 13.75 -6.08 -2.55
C LYS A 67 13.81 -7.00 -1.32
N VAL A 68 14.58 -6.63 -0.30
CA VAL A 68 14.68 -7.39 0.96
C VAL A 68 13.35 -7.44 1.71
N ILE A 69 12.57 -6.36 1.69
CA ILE A 69 11.24 -6.32 2.33
C ILE A 69 10.26 -7.19 1.55
N GLN A 70 10.30 -7.12 0.22
CA GLN A 70 9.47 -7.96 -0.65
C GLN A 70 9.76 -9.45 -0.45
N GLU A 71 11.04 -9.84 -0.43
CA GLU A 71 11.42 -11.24 -0.17
C GLU A 71 10.99 -11.73 1.22
N MET A 72 10.95 -10.84 2.22
CA MET A 72 10.46 -11.15 3.55
C MET A 72 8.94 -11.34 3.59
N GLU A 73 8.20 -10.50 2.86
CA GLU A 73 6.75 -10.65 2.67
C GLU A 73 6.43 -11.96 1.96
N ASP A 74 7.11 -12.25 0.84
CA ASP A 74 6.91 -13.48 0.06
C ASP A 74 7.20 -14.75 0.86
N LYS A 75 8.23 -14.73 1.72
CA LYS A 75 8.55 -15.87 2.61
C LYS A 75 7.48 -16.06 3.68
N PHE A 76 7.03 -14.96 4.28
CA PHE A 76 5.98 -15.01 5.30
C PHE A 76 4.64 -15.50 4.73
N ASP A 77 4.27 -15.02 3.54
CA ASP A 77 3.04 -15.46 2.87
C ASP A 77 3.08 -16.96 2.55
N LYS A 78 4.25 -17.51 2.21
CA LYS A 78 4.43 -18.95 2.00
C LYS A 78 4.34 -19.76 3.30
N GLU A 79 4.98 -19.30 4.37
CA GLU A 79 5.04 -20.02 5.64
C GLU A 79 3.74 -19.94 6.44
N VAL A 80 3.08 -18.78 6.43
CA VAL A 80 2.00 -18.44 7.35
C VAL A 80 0.67 -18.22 6.63
N GLY A 81 0.68 -17.92 5.33
CA GLY A 81 -0.53 -17.65 4.55
C GLY A 81 -1.52 -18.82 4.53
N ALA A 82 -1.01 -20.05 4.36
CA ALA A 82 -1.86 -21.25 4.39
C ALA A 82 -2.53 -21.49 5.76
N ASP A 83 -1.80 -21.18 6.82
CA ASP A 83 -2.29 -21.32 8.20
C ASP A 83 -3.33 -20.24 8.55
N ILE A 84 -3.07 -18.99 8.18
CA ILE A 84 -4.02 -17.89 8.35
C ILE A 84 -5.30 -18.17 7.53
N ALA A 85 -5.17 -18.67 6.30
CA ALA A 85 -6.31 -19.04 5.47
C ALA A 85 -7.20 -20.08 6.16
N LYS A 86 -6.61 -21.15 6.72
CA LYS A 86 -7.35 -22.17 7.47
C LYS A 86 -8.07 -21.61 8.69
N ILE A 87 -7.42 -20.72 9.45
CA ILE A 87 -8.04 -20.12 10.65
C ILE A 87 -9.17 -19.17 10.24
N ARG A 88 -9.00 -18.38 9.17
CA ARG A 88 -10.04 -17.50 8.62
C ARG A 88 -11.24 -18.27 8.10
N GLU A 89 -11.05 -19.42 7.46
CA GLU A 89 -12.16 -20.29 7.05
C GLU A 89 -12.97 -20.78 8.25
N LYS A 90 -12.30 -21.23 9.32
CA LYS A 90 -12.96 -21.64 10.56
C LYS A 90 -13.71 -20.48 11.23
N GLU A 91 -13.10 -19.31 11.28
CA GLU A 91 -13.73 -18.09 11.82
C GLU A 91 -14.98 -17.71 11.02
N LYS A 92 -14.90 -17.74 9.69
CA LYS A 92 -16.03 -17.47 8.80
C LYS A 92 -17.19 -18.45 9.03
N ALA A 93 -16.88 -19.75 9.09
CA ALA A 93 -17.89 -20.77 9.37
C ALA A 93 -18.56 -20.58 10.76
N ALA A 94 -17.82 -20.12 11.77
CA ALA A 94 -18.36 -19.81 13.08
C ALA A 94 -19.26 -18.56 13.07
N ILE A 95 -18.87 -17.52 12.32
CA ILE A 95 -19.66 -16.30 12.12
C ILE A 95 -20.97 -16.61 11.40
N ASP A 96 -20.92 -17.39 10.32
CA ASP A 96 -22.10 -17.77 9.55
C ASP A 96 -23.11 -18.53 10.42
N LYS A 97 -22.63 -19.45 11.28
CA LYS A 97 -23.47 -20.14 12.27
C LYS A 97 -24.07 -19.19 13.31
N LEU A 98 -23.29 -18.23 13.82
CA LEU A 98 -23.79 -17.21 14.75
C LEU A 98 -24.87 -16.34 14.12
N GLN A 99 -24.68 -15.92 12.86
CA GLN A 99 -25.64 -15.12 12.13
C GLN A 99 -26.94 -15.90 11.86
N ALA A 100 -26.85 -17.18 11.49
CA ALA A 100 -28.01 -18.04 11.32
C ALA A 100 -28.83 -18.17 12.62
N LEU A 101 -28.16 -18.46 13.75
CA LEU A 101 -28.81 -18.57 15.06
C LEU A 101 -29.44 -17.24 15.52
N GLN A 102 -28.79 -16.10 15.24
CA GLN A 102 -29.35 -14.78 15.55
C GLN A 102 -30.55 -14.43 14.66
N ALA A 103 -30.50 -14.78 13.37
CA ALA A 103 -31.59 -14.56 12.43
C ALA A 103 -32.82 -15.41 12.78
N GLU A 104 -32.62 -16.66 13.20
CA GLU A 104 -33.70 -17.54 13.69
C GLU A 104 -34.37 -16.96 14.94
N LYS A 105 -33.57 -16.48 15.91
CA LYS A 105 -34.07 -15.78 17.10
C LYS A 105 -34.91 -14.54 16.76
N SER A 106 -34.50 -13.76 15.75
CA SER A 106 -35.23 -12.55 15.33
C SER A 106 -36.58 -12.84 14.66
N LYS A 107 -36.74 -13.99 14.00
CA LYS A 107 -37.99 -14.38 13.32
C LYS A 107 -39.06 -14.88 14.29
N LEU A 108 -38.65 -15.49 15.40
CA LEU A 108 -39.57 -16.07 16.39
C LEU A 108 -40.15 -15.04 17.36
N ASN A 109 -39.69 -13.77 17.34
CA ASN A 109 -40.14 -12.71 18.25
C ASN A 109 -40.14 -13.14 19.74
N ASP A 110 -39.30 -14.12 20.07
CA ASP A 110 -39.27 -14.76 21.38
C ASP A 110 -38.13 -14.13 22.19
N PRO A 111 -38.44 -13.32 23.23
CA PRO A 111 -37.43 -12.61 24.01
C PRO A 111 -36.65 -13.53 24.94
N ILE A 112 -37.06 -14.80 25.09
CA ILE A 112 -36.44 -15.77 25.99
C ILE A 112 -35.47 -16.63 25.18
N ALA A 113 -34.18 -16.31 25.24
CA ALA A 113 -33.16 -17.24 24.77
C ALA A 113 -33.21 -18.49 25.65
N SER A 114 -33.31 -19.68 25.06
CA SER A 114 -33.09 -20.91 25.83
C SER A 114 -31.67 -20.83 26.44
N PRO A 115 -31.47 -21.16 27.73
CA PRO A 115 -30.16 -21.12 28.37
C PRO A 115 -29.10 -21.96 27.61
N GLU A 116 -29.52 -22.97 26.86
CA GLU A 116 -28.66 -23.76 25.96
C GLU A 116 -28.17 -22.97 24.73
N GLN A 117 -29.01 -22.09 24.16
CA GLN A 117 -28.64 -21.22 23.05
C GLN A 117 -27.68 -20.11 23.48
N GLU A 118 -27.86 -19.54 24.68
CA GLU A 118 -26.93 -18.55 25.22
C GLU A 118 -25.54 -19.14 25.46
N ALA A 119 -25.48 -20.37 25.99
CA ALA A 119 -24.23 -21.11 26.16
C ALA A 119 -23.54 -21.38 24.81
N ALA A 120 -24.30 -21.81 23.79
CA ALA A 120 -23.78 -22.04 22.44
C ALA A 120 -23.22 -20.75 21.80
N ILE A 121 -23.94 -19.63 21.91
CA ILE A 121 -23.49 -18.32 21.40
C ILE A 121 -22.22 -17.86 22.13
N LYS A 122 -22.14 -18.06 23.45
CA LYS A 122 -20.96 -17.71 24.24
C LYS A 122 -19.74 -18.54 23.85
N ASN A 123 -19.92 -19.83 23.58
CA ASN A 123 -18.85 -20.71 23.12
C ASN A 123 -18.34 -20.30 21.73
N LEU A 124 -19.24 -20.04 20.78
CA LEU A 124 -18.88 -19.58 19.43
C LEU A 124 -18.17 -18.21 19.44
N ARG A 125 -18.60 -17.28 20.31
CA ARG A 125 -17.89 -16.00 20.51
C ARG A 125 -16.49 -16.20 21.07
N ASN A 126 -16.32 -17.13 22.02
CA ASN A 126 -15.00 -17.46 22.56
C ASN A 126 -14.09 -18.09 21.49
N GLU A 127 -14.62 -18.95 20.62
CA GLU A 127 -13.88 -19.52 19.49
C GLU A 127 -13.46 -18.45 18.49
N GLN A 128 -14.35 -17.50 18.16
CA GLN A 128 -14.02 -16.36 17.32
C GLN A 128 -12.87 -15.54 17.93
N LEU A 129 -12.97 -15.18 19.22
CA LEU A 129 -11.93 -14.41 19.90
C LEU A 129 -10.57 -15.14 19.93
N LYS A 130 -10.58 -16.47 20.08
CA LYS A 130 -9.37 -17.29 20.00
C LYS A 130 -8.78 -17.28 18.58
N ALA A 131 -9.60 -17.46 17.56
CA ALA A 131 -9.17 -17.41 16.16
C ALA A 131 -8.56 -16.04 15.79
N SER A 132 -9.22 -14.93 16.15
CA SER A 132 -8.70 -13.60 15.87
C SER A 132 -7.40 -13.30 16.63
N LYS A 133 -7.24 -13.83 17.86
CA LYS A 133 -5.96 -13.74 18.59
C LYS A 133 -4.85 -14.51 17.91
N GLU A 134 -5.13 -15.74 17.46
CA GLU A 134 -4.16 -16.59 16.78
C GLU A 134 -3.68 -15.96 15.47
N ILE A 135 -4.60 -15.38 14.68
CA ILE A 135 -4.25 -14.61 13.47
C ILE A 135 -3.31 -13.45 13.83
N ARG A 136 -3.67 -12.66 14.85
CA ARG A 136 -2.87 -11.50 15.28
C ARG A 136 -1.48 -11.90 15.78
N GLU A 137 -1.35 -13.01 16.48
CA GLU A 137 -0.05 -13.53 16.94
C GLU A 137 0.82 -13.97 15.76
N LYS A 138 0.23 -14.68 14.79
CA LYS A 138 0.94 -15.08 13.57
C LYS A 138 1.40 -13.88 12.73
N GLU A 139 0.56 -12.85 12.58
CA GLU A 139 0.90 -11.61 11.87
C GLU A 139 1.97 -10.76 12.60
N LYS A 140 2.06 -10.85 13.93
CA LYS A 140 3.01 -10.07 14.74
C LYS A 140 4.47 -10.39 14.37
N GLY A 141 4.77 -11.63 14.01
CA GLY A 141 6.12 -12.07 13.65
C GLY A 141 6.70 -11.27 12.47
N LEU A 142 5.94 -11.12 11.38
CA LEU A 142 6.35 -10.33 10.22
C LEU A 142 6.56 -8.86 10.56
N LYS A 143 5.63 -8.29 11.35
CA LYS A 143 5.70 -6.89 11.74
C LYS A 143 6.95 -6.59 12.55
N THR A 144 7.28 -7.42 13.54
CA THR A 144 8.49 -7.24 14.36
C THR A 144 9.77 -7.33 13.54
N GLN A 145 9.85 -8.25 12.57
CA GLN A 145 11.01 -8.37 11.68
C GLN A 145 11.18 -7.14 10.78
N LYS A 146 10.09 -6.64 10.20
CA LYS A 146 10.08 -5.40 9.40
C LYS A 146 10.49 -4.18 10.22
N ASP A 147 9.96 -4.05 11.44
CA ASP A 147 10.26 -2.94 12.34
C ASP A 147 11.74 -2.95 12.76
N ALA A 148 12.30 -4.13 13.07
CA ALA A 148 13.71 -4.28 13.41
C ALA A 148 14.63 -3.92 12.23
N LEU A 149 14.30 -4.37 11.01
CA LEU A 149 15.06 -4.03 9.80
C LEU A 149 15.00 -2.52 9.52
N THR A 150 13.81 -1.93 9.58
CA THR A 150 13.60 -0.49 9.40
C THR A 150 14.36 0.32 10.45
N GLY A 151 14.33 -0.11 11.72
CA GLY A 151 15.07 0.51 12.81
C GLY A 151 16.57 0.49 12.58
N ARG A 152 17.14 -0.66 12.18
CA ARG A 152 18.57 -0.78 11.85
C ARG A 152 18.98 0.12 10.69
N ILE A 153 18.21 0.13 9.60
CA ILE A 153 18.49 0.97 8.42
C ILE A 153 18.40 2.46 8.80
N THR A 154 17.38 2.84 9.58
CA THR A 154 17.19 4.22 10.03
C THR A 154 18.33 4.65 10.93
N LEU A 155 18.75 3.81 11.88
CA LEU A 155 19.88 4.07 12.76
C LEU A 155 21.19 4.26 11.97
N LEU A 156 21.47 3.37 11.02
CA LEU A 156 22.65 3.49 10.14
C LEU A 156 22.61 4.77 9.30
N ASN A 157 21.46 5.14 8.75
CA ASN A 157 21.30 6.36 7.97
C ASN A 157 21.46 7.63 8.83
N VAL A 158 20.83 7.66 10.01
CA VAL A 158 20.89 8.80 10.93
C VAL A 158 22.28 8.97 11.53
N ALA A 159 22.96 7.88 11.90
CA ALA A 159 24.33 7.93 12.41
C ALA A 159 25.36 8.23 11.31
N GLY A 160 25.13 7.76 10.07
CA GLY A 160 26.01 8.01 8.92
C GLY A 160 25.90 9.42 8.34
N MET A 161 24.73 10.06 8.43
CA MET A 161 24.50 11.42 7.91
C MET A 161 25.44 12.50 8.48
N PRO A 162 25.65 12.60 9.82
CA PRO A 162 26.58 13.58 10.40
C PRO A 162 28.04 13.30 10.00
N VAL A 163 28.46 12.03 9.92
CA VAL A 163 29.80 11.64 9.46
C VAL A 163 30.03 12.06 7.99
N ARG A 164 29.00 11.93 7.14
CA ARG A 164 29.08 12.33 5.74
C ARG A 164 29.11 13.86 5.56
N ARG A 165 28.32 14.61 6.34
CA ARG A 165 28.32 16.08 6.30
C ARG A 165 29.58 16.71 6.91
N GLY A 166 30.23 16.04 7.86
CA GLY A 166 31.52 16.47 8.42
C GLY A 166 32.66 16.44 7.39
N LYS A 167 32.66 15.48 6.47
CA LYS A 167 33.70 15.37 5.42
C LYS A 167 33.57 16.40 4.29
N THR A 168 32.39 16.95 4.02
CA THR A 168 32.20 17.99 2.98
C THR A 168 32.46 19.41 3.46
N ARG A 169 32.67 19.65 4.76
CA ARG A 169 33.09 20.97 5.30
C ARG A 169 34.59 21.07 5.56
N ALA A 170 35.34 19.98 5.39
CA ALA A 170 36.79 19.91 5.64
C ALA A 170 37.64 19.97 4.35
N ARG A 171 37.09 20.51 3.25
CA ARG A 171 37.81 20.81 2.01
C ARG A 171 37.42 22.19 1.51
#